data_AF-A0A7B3MKI2-F1
#
_entry.id   AF-A0A7B3MKI2-F1
#
_cell.length_a   1.000
_cell.length_b   1.000
_cell.length_c   1.000
_cell.angle_alpha   90.00
_cell.angle_beta   90.00
_cell.angle_gamma   90.00
#
_symmetry.space_group_name_H-M   'P 1'
#
loop_
_entity.id
_entity.type
_entity.pdbx_description
1 polymer ?
#
loop_
_entity_poly.entity_id
_entity_poly.type
_entity_poly.pdbx_seq_one_letter_code
_entity_poly.pdbx_strand_id
1 'polypeptide(L)'
;MNTVKLSLLAVVVATAVSPSAFAGDTVEAAATELAAIQPGMSQVEIDQKIGRFLERTGNSAAAQNYLIAHDYQTTTPQENTTASPVQPASTLNPITNQAQTVRDNGQDTAIQDAQHAADWASQKADDAHHAIMVAQTDIDANKAAITDTRNDVSAVQSDVTNIKADVAHAQSTADHANANANTALMNGVKLSGAVTENKNNIEQNRSDIADQQKRLASNEHKQTVRDNEQDTAIQDAQHAANWASLKADDAQHAITVAQTDIDANKAAIADTRNDVSAVQSDVTNIKADVTHAQSTADHANANANTALINGVKLSGAVTENKNNIEQNRSDIADQQQQLDETRKTVAATGDVQTAARYQSMIDARQTAAANAQQEQADTQQQQMDDQQKQIDATQKTVSALGDAQTNAHYQEMVNAGLRAQNDANARTAAEQKQKIDTLATNQATQQHIDSVQYGEQIQRLAQDSTQTHEQIDSLTQDVTQTHQQLSNTQKRVADNSQQITTLNNHFSSLKNEVEDNRKEANAGTASAIAIASQPQVKTGDLMMVSAGAGTFNGESAVSVGTSFNAGTHTVIKASVSADTQSDFGAGVGVGYSF
;
A
#
# COMPACT_ATOMS: atom_id res chain seq x y z
N MET A 1 14.85 28.74 40.15
CA MET A 1 15.48 29.92 39.52
C MET A 1 14.37 30.65 38.78
N ASN A 2 14.07 31.94 38.92
CA ASN A 2 14.71 33.05 39.61
C ASN A 2 13.68 34.14 39.91
N THR A 3 13.81 34.73 41.10
CA THR A 3 13.39 36.08 41.47
C THR A 3 14.08 37.16 40.63
N VAL A 4 13.35 38.22 40.26
CA VAL A 4 13.85 39.57 39.91
C VAL A 4 12.65 40.50 40.21
N LYS A 5 12.56 41.45 41.16
CA LYS A 5 13.42 42.43 41.84
C LYS A 5 14.04 43.53 40.96
N LEU A 6 13.65 44.77 41.31
CA LEU A 6 14.23 46.10 40.99
C LEU A 6 13.92 46.64 39.58
N SER A 7 13.63 47.92 39.32
CA SER A 7 13.69 49.17 40.12
C SER A 7 13.34 50.37 39.21
N LEU A 8 12.59 51.36 39.71
CA LEU A 8 12.78 52.79 39.40
C LEU A 8 12.08 53.60 40.51
N LEU A 9 12.77 53.88 41.61
CA LEU A 9 13.59 55.07 41.88
C LEU A 9 12.75 56.23 42.44
N ALA A 10 12.87 56.39 43.76
CA ALA A 10 12.52 57.56 44.54
C ALA A 10 13.64 58.60 44.48
N VAL A 11 13.28 59.89 44.48
CA VAL A 11 14.10 61.06 44.92
C VAL A 11 13.06 62.09 45.42
N VAL A 12 12.86 62.26 46.75
CA VAL A 12 13.59 63.15 47.70
C VAL A 12 13.14 64.62 47.52
N VAL A 13 12.81 65.46 48.51
CA VAL A 13 12.82 65.43 49.99
C VAL A 13 11.99 66.63 50.49
N ALA A 14 11.49 66.54 51.72
CA ALA A 14 10.86 67.61 52.49
C ALA A 14 11.80 68.80 52.79
N THR A 15 11.25 70.02 52.94
CA THR A 15 11.26 70.79 54.20
C THR A 15 10.73 72.21 53.97
N ALA A 16 9.83 72.61 54.87
CA ALA A 16 9.54 73.95 55.38
C ALA A 16 10.51 75.09 54.99
N VAL A 17 9.93 76.22 54.55
CA VAL A 17 10.10 77.58 55.12
C VAL A 17 8.95 78.45 54.57
N SER A 18 8.03 78.87 55.42
CA SER A 18 7.20 80.06 55.15
C SER A 18 8.11 81.30 55.27
N PRO A 19 7.88 82.38 54.51
CA PRO A 19 7.07 83.43 55.14
C PRO A 19 6.20 84.27 54.17
N SER A 20 5.11 84.76 54.75
CA SER A 20 4.52 86.09 54.54
C SER A 20 4.12 86.50 53.12
N ALA A 21 2.81 86.47 52.86
CA ALA A 21 2.13 87.51 52.09
C ALA A 21 0.63 87.49 52.41
N PHE A 22 0.27 87.82 53.65
CA PHE A 22 -1.02 88.38 54.08
C PHE A 22 -0.95 88.52 55.61
N ALA A 23 -0.08 89.41 56.07
CA ALA A 23 -0.23 90.04 57.37
C ALA A 23 -0.36 91.53 57.07
N GLY A 24 -1.47 92.15 57.48
CA GLY A 24 -1.42 93.58 57.73
C GLY A 24 -0.32 93.80 58.77
N ASP A 25 0.67 94.63 58.45
CA ASP A 25 1.72 94.99 59.39
C ASP A 25 1.06 95.43 60.71
N THR A 26 1.39 94.79 61.83
CA THR A 26 0.94 95.27 63.14
C THR A 26 1.53 96.65 63.38
N VAL A 27 0.81 97.53 64.08
CA VAL A 27 1.22 98.92 64.35
C VAL A 27 2.64 99.00 64.94
N GLU A 28 3.03 98.00 65.75
CA GLU A 28 4.37 97.90 66.35
C GLU A 28 5.48 97.54 65.36
N ALA A 29 5.21 96.80 64.29
CA ALA A 29 6.21 96.48 63.26
C ALA A 29 6.48 97.68 62.35
N ALA A 30 5.42 98.42 61.98
CA ALA A 30 5.50 99.64 61.17
C ALA A 30 6.13 100.83 61.93
N ALA A 31 6.08 100.85 63.27
CA ALA A 31 6.66 101.90 64.11
C ALA A 31 8.19 101.99 64.06
N THR A 32 8.88 100.95 63.60
CA THR A 32 10.36 100.90 63.53
C THR A 32 10.95 101.99 62.63
N GLU A 33 10.23 102.45 61.60
CA GLU A 33 10.67 103.55 60.73
C GLU A 33 10.49 104.95 61.37
N LEU A 34 9.60 105.10 62.34
CA LEU A 34 9.38 106.34 63.11
C LEU A 34 10.46 106.54 64.19
N ALA A 35 11.01 105.45 64.76
CA ALA A 35 12.08 105.50 65.76
C ALA A 35 13.43 106.04 65.24
N ALA A 36 13.56 106.30 63.93
CA ALA A 36 14.77 106.87 63.30
C ALA A 36 14.71 108.40 63.10
N ILE A 37 13.75 109.10 63.71
CA ILE A 37 13.67 110.57 63.66
C ILE A 37 14.72 111.16 64.62
N GLN A 38 15.75 111.79 64.04
CA GLN A 38 16.85 112.44 64.77
C GLN A 38 16.72 113.97 64.76
N PRO A 39 17.22 114.68 65.79
CA PRO A 39 17.23 116.15 65.81
C PRO A 39 18.03 116.71 64.63
N GLY A 40 17.38 117.43 63.71
CA GLY A 40 17.98 118.03 62.51
C GLY A 40 17.40 117.56 61.16
N MET A 41 16.45 116.63 61.16
CA MET A 41 15.75 116.17 59.94
C MET A 41 14.72 117.21 59.45
N SER A 42 14.52 117.34 58.14
CA SER A 42 13.60 118.34 57.58
C SER A 42 12.13 117.93 57.72
N GLN A 43 11.22 118.91 57.85
CA GLN A 43 9.79 118.63 58.09
C GLN A 43 9.13 117.79 56.97
N VAL A 44 9.59 117.98 55.72
CA VAL A 44 9.10 117.24 54.55
C VAL A 44 9.48 115.75 54.60
N GLU A 45 10.65 115.43 55.14
CA GLU A 45 11.08 114.03 55.34
C GLU A 45 10.30 113.35 56.47
N ILE A 46 9.91 114.11 57.50
CA ILE A 46 9.06 113.62 58.59
C ILE A 46 7.65 113.30 58.06
N ASP A 47 7.04 114.20 57.29
CA ASP A 47 5.70 114.01 56.72
C ASP A 47 5.64 112.83 55.72
N GLN A 48 6.68 112.61 54.91
CA GLN A 48 6.77 111.43 54.03
C GLN A 48 6.86 110.10 54.79
N LYS A 49 7.57 110.07 55.93
CA LYS A 49 7.66 108.86 56.75
C LYS A 49 6.32 108.56 57.43
N ILE A 50 5.60 109.58 57.90
CA ILE A 50 4.27 109.38 58.47
C ILE A 50 3.26 108.93 57.39
N GLY A 51 3.33 109.48 56.17
CA GLY A 51 2.49 109.04 55.05
C GLY A 51 2.66 107.55 54.71
N ARG A 52 3.91 107.06 54.64
CA ARG A 52 4.18 105.62 54.42
C ARG A 52 3.72 104.73 55.57
N PHE A 53 3.83 105.20 56.82
CA PHE A 53 3.30 104.50 57.99
C PHE A 53 1.77 104.36 57.92
N LEU A 54 1.06 105.40 57.49
CA LEU A 54 -0.40 105.38 57.34
C LEU A 54 -0.87 104.50 56.16
N GLU A 55 -0.15 104.49 55.03
CA GLU A 55 -0.45 103.61 53.89
C GLU A 55 -0.26 102.12 54.22
N ARG A 56 0.82 101.74 54.94
CA ARG A 56 1.07 100.33 55.31
C ARG A 56 0.13 99.79 56.39
N THR A 57 -0.34 100.66 57.27
CA THR A 57 -1.25 100.28 58.38
C THR A 57 -2.74 100.46 58.03
N GLY A 58 -3.05 100.81 56.79
CA GLY A 58 -4.42 101.01 56.29
C GLY A 58 -5.14 102.19 56.95
N ASN A 59 -4.39 103.17 57.48
CA ASN A 59 -4.91 104.34 58.19
C ASN A 59 -5.94 103.99 59.28
N SER A 60 -5.70 102.91 60.03
CA SER A 60 -6.59 102.46 61.09
C SER A 60 -6.60 103.41 62.30
N ALA A 61 -7.69 103.43 63.07
CA ALA A 61 -7.82 104.26 64.27
C ALA A 61 -6.71 103.99 65.32
N ALA A 62 -6.17 102.77 65.36
CA ALA A 62 -5.04 102.41 66.20
C ALA A 62 -3.72 103.06 65.75
N ALA A 63 -3.49 103.19 64.43
CA ALA A 63 -2.33 103.87 63.87
C ALA A 63 -2.36 105.39 64.11
N GLN A 64 -3.54 106.00 64.01
CA GLN A 64 -3.73 107.43 64.33
C GLN A 64 -3.49 107.72 65.82
N ASN A 65 -4.00 106.87 66.72
CA ASN A 65 -3.73 106.99 68.16
C ASN A 65 -2.24 106.81 68.49
N TYR A 66 -1.50 105.97 67.76
CA TYR A 66 -0.06 105.78 67.94
C TYR A 66 0.76 107.03 67.60
N LEU A 67 0.40 107.74 66.51
CA LEU A 67 1.04 109.01 66.10
C LEU A 67 0.80 110.12 67.12
N ILE A 68 -0.43 110.20 67.67
CA ILE A 68 -0.81 111.17 68.70
C ILE A 68 -0.09 110.88 70.03
N ALA A 69 0.03 109.60 70.42
CA ALA A 69 0.67 109.20 71.67
C ALA A 69 2.21 109.40 71.68
N HIS A 70 2.84 109.51 70.51
CA HIS A 70 4.29 109.67 70.37
C HIS A 70 4.72 111.02 69.74
N ASP A 71 3.82 112.01 69.72
CA ASP A 71 4.06 113.39 69.27
C ASP A 71 4.51 113.55 67.80
N TYR A 72 4.16 112.60 66.94
CA TYR A 72 4.43 112.69 65.49
C TYR A 72 3.28 113.42 64.78
N GLN A 73 3.39 114.74 64.65
CA GLN A 73 2.38 115.57 63.99
C GLN A 73 2.62 115.67 62.47
N THR A 74 1.61 115.33 61.66
CA THR A 74 1.59 115.65 60.22
C THR A 74 1.00 117.03 59.98
N THR A 75 1.67 117.83 59.16
CA THR A 75 1.23 119.18 58.81
C THR A 75 0.10 119.16 57.77
N THR A 76 -1.07 119.71 58.14
CA THR A 76 -2.10 120.17 57.19
C THR A 76 -1.59 121.41 56.44
N PRO A 77 -1.81 121.54 55.12
CA PRO A 77 -1.61 122.82 54.43
C PRO A 77 -2.63 123.86 54.90
N GLN A 78 -2.09 125.01 55.26
CA GLN A 78 -2.72 126.23 55.73
C GLN A 78 -3.44 127.02 54.63
N GLU A 79 -4.51 127.72 55.00
CA GLU A 79 -4.68 129.18 54.81
C GLU A 79 -5.32 129.68 56.11
N ASN A 80 -4.61 130.22 57.10
CA ASN A 80 -4.02 131.56 57.25
C ASN A 80 -5.00 132.73 57.03
N THR A 81 -5.53 133.30 58.13
CA THR A 81 -5.53 134.76 58.33
C THR A 81 -5.47 135.10 59.81
N THR A 82 -4.25 135.43 60.24
CA THR A 82 -3.88 136.56 61.11
C THR A 82 -5.01 137.41 61.71
N ALA A 83 -5.08 137.50 63.04
CA ALA A 83 -4.66 138.67 63.82
C ALA A 83 -5.34 138.70 65.20
N SER A 84 -4.52 138.43 66.22
CA SER A 84 -4.70 138.78 67.63
C SER A 84 -4.50 140.31 67.82
N PRO A 85 -4.53 140.92 69.03
CA PRO A 85 -4.93 140.41 70.36
C PRO A 85 -5.66 141.47 71.26
N VAL A 86 -5.87 141.11 72.54
CA VAL A 86 -5.66 141.92 73.77
C VAL A 86 -6.91 142.21 74.63
N GLN A 87 -7.02 141.45 75.74
CA GLN A 87 -7.50 141.95 77.04
C GLN A 87 -6.43 142.85 77.67
N PRO A 88 -6.82 143.88 78.47
CA PRO A 88 -6.40 143.80 79.87
C PRO A 88 -7.38 144.43 80.88
N ALA A 89 -7.08 144.13 82.15
CA ALA A 89 -7.84 144.39 83.34
C ALA A 89 -7.84 145.86 83.84
N SER A 90 -8.95 146.19 84.55
CA SER A 90 -9.08 146.98 85.78
C SER A 90 -8.55 148.43 85.87
N THR A 91 -9.46 149.40 86.08
CA THR A 91 -9.68 150.22 87.31
C THR A 91 -10.33 151.59 86.99
N LEU A 92 -10.93 152.21 88.02
CA LEU A 92 -11.94 153.29 88.02
C LEU A 92 -11.54 154.70 87.48
N ASN A 93 -12.59 155.45 87.05
CA ASN A 93 -12.83 156.92 87.01
C ASN A 93 -12.35 157.77 85.78
N PRO A 94 -12.98 158.95 85.45
CA PRO A 94 -14.20 159.11 84.65
C PRO A 94 -14.06 159.91 83.30
N ILE A 95 -14.97 159.58 82.36
CA ILE A 95 -15.55 160.19 81.13
C ILE A 95 -14.96 161.48 80.48
N THR A 96 -14.72 161.42 79.15
CA THR A 96 -15.01 162.51 78.15
C THR A 96 -15.34 161.98 76.72
N ASN A 97 -16.10 162.76 75.92
CA ASN A 97 -16.91 162.36 74.74
C ASN A 97 -16.20 161.98 73.41
N GLN A 98 -14.87 161.90 73.33
CA GLN A 98 -14.17 161.71 72.04
C GLN A 98 -13.84 160.24 71.70
N ALA A 99 -14.06 159.30 72.64
CA ALA A 99 -13.67 157.89 72.51
C ALA A 99 -14.77 156.95 71.95
N GLN A 100 -15.97 157.44 71.64
CA GLN A 100 -17.08 156.61 71.14
C GLN A 100 -16.96 156.33 69.62
N THR A 101 -16.63 157.34 68.82
CA THR A 101 -16.64 157.25 67.34
C THR A 101 -15.58 156.30 66.77
N VAL A 102 -14.44 156.12 67.45
CA VAL A 102 -13.38 155.20 67.00
C VAL A 102 -13.77 153.74 67.24
N ARG A 103 -14.61 153.45 68.24
CA ARG A 103 -15.10 152.08 68.49
C ARG A 103 -16.13 151.65 67.44
N ASP A 104 -17.04 152.53 67.05
CA ASP A 104 -18.09 152.21 66.08
C ASP A 104 -17.50 151.87 64.70
N ASN A 105 -16.50 152.63 64.22
CA ASN A 105 -15.81 152.33 62.95
C ASN A 105 -14.99 151.02 62.99
N GLY A 106 -14.39 150.70 64.14
CA GLY A 106 -13.68 149.43 64.34
C GLY A 106 -14.65 148.23 64.37
N GLN A 107 -15.84 148.42 64.93
CA GLN A 107 -16.90 147.41 64.94
C GLN A 107 -17.47 147.16 63.54
N ASP A 108 -17.73 148.20 62.75
CA ASP A 108 -18.23 148.03 61.37
C ASP A 108 -17.22 147.29 60.48
N THR A 109 -15.93 147.56 60.64
CA THR A 109 -14.86 146.84 59.91
C THR A 109 -14.81 145.37 60.32
N ALA A 110 -14.88 145.07 61.63
CA ALA A 110 -14.91 143.70 62.12
C ALA A 110 -16.18 142.93 61.71
N ILE A 111 -17.33 143.61 61.59
CA ILE A 111 -18.57 143.03 61.07
C ILE A 111 -18.42 142.72 59.57
N GLN A 112 -17.84 143.62 58.78
CA GLN A 112 -17.58 143.37 57.35
C GLN A 112 -16.59 142.23 57.13
N ASP A 113 -15.51 142.16 57.90
CA ASP A 113 -14.54 141.05 57.82
C ASP A 113 -15.16 139.72 58.26
N ALA A 114 -16.01 139.74 59.29
CA ALA A 114 -16.77 138.56 59.72
C ALA A 114 -17.79 138.13 58.65
N GLN A 115 -18.42 139.07 57.95
CA GLN A 115 -19.33 138.81 56.84
C GLN A 115 -18.57 138.18 55.67
N HIS A 116 -17.42 138.74 55.28
CA HIS A 116 -16.57 138.21 54.21
C HIS A 116 -16.04 136.81 54.55
N ALA A 117 -15.65 136.56 55.80
CA ALA A 117 -15.22 135.25 56.27
C ALA A 117 -16.37 134.23 56.26
N ALA A 118 -17.59 134.65 56.63
CA ALA A 118 -18.77 133.81 56.58
C ALA A 118 -19.17 133.46 55.14
N ASP A 119 -19.12 134.42 54.22
CA ASP A 119 -19.40 134.21 52.80
C ASP A 119 -18.35 133.28 52.16
N TRP A 120 -17.07 133.46 52.48
CA TRP A 120 -16.01 132.54 52.03
C TRP A 120 -16.18 131.13 52.60
N ALA A 121 -16.54 131.00 53.88
CA ALA A 121 -16.82 129.71 54.50
C ALA A 121 -18.06 129.03 53.88
N SER A 122 -19.11 129.79 53.55
CA SER A 122 -20.28 129.29 52.84
C SER A 122 -19.92 128.81 51.43
N GLN A 123 -19.12 129.58 50.70
CA GLN A 123 -18.63 129.18 49.38
C GLN A 123 -17.78 127.91 49.45
N LYS A 124 -16.93 127.78 50.47
CA LYS A 124 -16.13 126.56 50.69
C LYS A 124 -16.97 125.36 51.12
N ALA A 125 -18.04 125.57 51.88
CA ALA A 125 -19.02 124.53 52.18
C ALA A 125 -19.77 124.08 50.92
N ASP A 126 -20.13 125.00 50.03
CA ASP A 126 -20.76 124.68 48.74
C ASP A 126 -19.79 123.94 47.81
N ASP A 127 -18.51 124.36 47.73
CA ASP A 127 -17.44 123.66 47.00
C ASP A 127 -17.27 122.23 47.53
N ALA A 128 -17.24 122.07 48.86
CA ALA A 128 -17.12 120.77 49.51
C ALA A 128 -18.35 119.88 49.25
N HIS A 129 -19.56 120.45 49.32
CA HIS A 129 -20.79 119.75 49.01
C HIS A 129 -20.85 119.32 47.54
N HIS A 130 -20.40 120.18 46.63
CA HIS A 130 -20.28 119.85 45.21
C HIS A 130 -19.26 118.72 44.99
N ALA A 131 -18.09 118.76 45.63
CA ALA A 131 -17.08 117.71 45.55
C ALA A 131 -17.58 116.37 46.10
N ILE A 132 -18.32 116.37 47.22
CA ILE A 132 -18.93 115.16 47.80
C ILE A 132 -19.96 114.56 46.84
N MET A 133 -20.78 115.39 46.21
CA MET A 133 -21.78 114.95 45.23
C MET A 133 -21.12 114.35 43.96
N VAL A 134 -20.03 114.94 43.48
CA VAL A 134 -19.23 114.37 42.37
C VAL A 134 -18.62 113.03 42.78
N ALA A 135 -17.99 112.95 43.96
CA ALA A 135 -17.42 111.70 44.46
C ALA A 135 -18.48 110.60 44.65
N GLN A 136 -19.68 110.95 45.11
CA GLN A 136 -20.79 110.01 45.23
C GLN A 136 -21.24 109.49 43.86
N THR A 137 -21.30 110.38 42.86
CA THR A 137 -21.61 110.00 41.48
C THR A 137 -20.56 109.03 40.91
N ASP A 138 -19.27 109.29 41.16
CA ASP A 138 -18.18 108.40 40.75
C ASP A 138 -18.23 107.05 41.47
N ILE A 139 -18.59 107.02 42.76
CA ILE A 139 -18.77 105.78 43.53
C ILE A 139 -19.91 104.95 42.93
N ASP A 140 -21.05 105.58 42.62
CA ASP A 140 -22.20 104.88 42.04
C ASP A 140 -21.87 104.36 40.64
N ALA A 141 -21.15 105.13 39.83
CA ALA A 141 -20.64 104.68 38.53
C ALA A 141 -19.67 103.49 38.66
N ASN A 142 -18.73 103.55 39.61
CA ASN A 142 -17.81 102.45 39.90
C ASN A 142 -18.54 101.20 40.40
N LYS A 143 -19.59 101.36 41.22
CA LYS A 143 -20.42 100.25 41.70
C LYS A 143 -21.19 99.56 40.57
N ALA A 144 -21.69 100.34 39.60
CA ALA A 144 -22.29 99.80 38.39
C ALA A 144 -21.26 99.01 37.56
N ALA A 145 -20.08 99.58 37.30
CA ALA A 145 -19.01 98.91 36.56
C ALA A 145 -18.52 97.61 37.22
N ILE A 146 -18.45 97.57 38.56
CA ILE A 146 -18.14 96.35 39.32
C ILE A 146 -19.22 95.29 39.14
N THR A 147 -20.49 95.71 39.08
CA THR A 147 -21.62 94.80 38.86
C THR A 147 -21.55 94.20 37.46
N ASP A 148 -21.28 95.00 36.44
CA ASP A 148 -21.09 94.52 35.06
C ASP A 148 -19.92 93.54 34.97
N THR A 149 -18.77 93.88 35.58
CA THR A 149 -17.61 92.98 35.64
C THR A 149 -17.95 91.65 36.32
N ARG A 150 -18.74 91.66 37.39
CA ARG A 150 -19.19 90.42 38.07
C ARG A 150 -20.09 89.59 37.16
N ASN A 151 -20.96 90.22 36.38
CA ASN A 151 -21.82 89.53 35.41
C ASN A 151 -20.97 88.89 34.30
N ASP A 152 -20.00 89.62 33.75
CA ASP A 152 -19.06 89.09 32.75
C ASP A 152 -18.24 87.92 33.28
N VAL A 153 -17.73 88.01 34.52
CA VAL A 153 -17.02 86.89 35.18
C VAL A 153 -17.94 85.68 35.34
N SER A 154 -19.21 85.89 35.68
CA SER A 154 -20.18 84.79 35.82
C SER A 154 -20.45 84.13 34.47
N ALA A 155 -20.54 84.91 33.39
CA ALA A 155 -20.69 84.40 32.03
C ALA A 155 -19.45 83.60 31.59
N VAL A 156 -18.24 84.13 31.81
CA VAL A 156 -16.98 83.41 31.54
C VAL A 156 -16.91 82.11 32.33
N GLN A 157 -17.37 82.09 33.60
CA GLN A 157 -17.38 80.88 34.41
C GLN A 157 -18.35 79.82 33.90
N SER A 158 -19.48 80.25 33.33
CA SER A 158 -20.39 79.37 32.58
C SER A 158 -19.72 78.81 31.32
N ASP A 159 -19.07 79.66 30.53
CA ASP A 159 -18.36 79.25 29.31
C ASP A 159 -17.24 78.26 29.60
N VAL A 160 -16.45 78.49 30.66
CA VAL A 160 -15.40 77.56 31.12
C VAL A 160 -16.00 76.21 31.50
N THR A 161 -17.18 76.20 32.11
CA THR A 161 -17.89 74.97 32.48
C THR A 161 -18.34 74.20 31.24
N ASN A 162 -18.88 74.90 30.25
CA ASN A 162 -19.28 74.32 28.96
C ASN A 162 -18.07 73.77 28.19
N ILE A 163 -16.98 74.53 28.10
CA ILE A 163 -15.72 74.10 27.46
C ILE A 163 -15.18 72.84 28.15
N LYS A 164 -15.25 72.77 29.48
CA LYS A 164 -14.80 71.58 30.22
C LYS A 164 -15.64 70.35 29.88
N ALA A 165 -16.95 70.51 29.68
CA ALA A 165 -17.83 69.44 29.23
C ALA A 165 -17.50 69.01 27.78
N ASP A 166 -17.26 69.96 26.88
CA ASP A 166 -16.87 69.69 25.50
C ASP A 166 -15.53 68.96 25.40
N VAL A 167 -14.54 69.36 26.21
CA VAL A 167 -13.24 68.67 26.31
C VAL A 167 -13.43 67.24 26.83
N ALA A 168 -14.29 67.03 27.83
CA ALA A 168 -14.58 65.68 28.33
C ALA A 168 -15.26 64.80 27.26
N HIS A 169 -16.20 65.37 26.49
CA HIS A 169 -16.84 64.67 25.38
C HIS A 169 -15.84 64.34 24.24
N ALA A 170 -14.97 65.28 23.89
CA ALA A 170 -13.92 65.08 22.90
C ALA A 170 -12.93 64.00 23.34
N GLN A 171 -12.54 63.98 24.63
CA GLN A 171 -11.69 62.95 25.20
C GLN A 171 -12.34 61.57 25.13
N SER A 172 -13.61 61.46 25.54
CA SER A 172 -14.36 60.19 25.42
C SER A 172 -14.46 59.72 23.97
N THR A 173 -14.69 60.64 23.03
CA THR A 173 -14.72 60.33 21.59
C THR A 173 -13.37 59.82 21.10
N ALA A 174 -12.27 60.43 21.53
CA ALA A 174 -10.91 59.99 21.20
C ALA A 174 -10.59 58.60 21.78
N ASP A 175 -11.00 58.35 23.03
CA ASP A 175 -10.82 57.05 23.69
C ASP A 175 -11.60 55.95 22.96
N HIS A 176 -12.85 56.23 22.55
CA HIS A 176 -13.64 55.31 21.73
C HIS A 176 -13.01 55.04 20.36
N ALA A 177 -12.50 56.08 19.69
CA ALA A 177 -11.80 55.92 18.41
C ALA A 177 -10.56 55.03 18.55
N ASN A 178 -9.80 55.21 19.64
CA ASN A 178 -8.61 54.41 19.93
C ASN A 178 -8.97 52.94 20.23
N ALA A 179 -10.04 52.71 20.99
CA ALA A 179 -10.54 51.35 21.25
C ALA A 179 -11.00 50.64 19.95
N ASN A 180 -11.68 51.36 19.06
CA ASN A 180 -12.08 50.84 17.75
C ASN A 180 -10.86 50.52 16.87
N ALA A 181 -9.86 51.40 16.83
CA ALA A 181 -8.62 51.18 16.09
C ALA A 181 -7.87 49.93 16.61
N ASN A 182 -7.76 49.76 17.93
CA ASN A 182 -7.14 48.59 18.53
C ASN A 182 -7.91 47.30 18.21
N THR A 183 -9.23 47.34 18.24
CA THR A 183 -10.08 46.19 17.86
C THR A 183 -9.88 45.82 16.40
N ALA A 184 -9.82 46.81 15.50
CA ALA A 184 -9.54 46.58 14.08
C ALA A 184 -8.13 45.98 13.85
N LEU A 185 -7.12 46.46 14.58
CA LEU A 185 -5.76 45.92 14.54
C LEU A 185 -5.71 44.47 15.00
N MET A 186 -6.35 44.13 16.12
CA MET A 186 -6.44 42.75 16.60
C MET A 186 -7.14 41.83 15.60
N ASN A 187 -8.24 42.29 15.00
CA ASN A 187 -8.95 41.54 13.96
C ASN A 187 -8.06 41.34 12.72
N GLY A 188 -7.30 42.36 12.31
CA GLY A 188 -6.33 42.26 11.22
C GLY A 188 -5.22 41.25 11.50
N VAL A 189 -4.69 41.21 12.74
CA VAL A 189 -3.69 40.22 13.15
C VAL A 189 -4.27 38.80 13.13
N LYS A 190 -5.48 38.60 13.67
CA LYS A 190 -6.17 37.28 13.62
C LYS A 190 -6.36 36.82 12.17
N LEU A 191 -6.81 37.71 11.30
CA LEU A 191 -7.01 37.42 9.88
C LEU A 191 -5.70 37.05 9.19
N SER A 192 -4.61 37.76 9.48
CA SER A 192 -3.27 37.45 8.96
C SER A 192 -2.79 36.05 9.37
N GLY A 193 -3.03 35.67 10.62
CA GLY A 193 -2.76 34.31 11.11
C GLY A 193 -3.53 33.25 10.33
N ALA A 194 -4.85 33.43 10.17
CA ALA A 194 -5.70 32.51 9.42
C ALA A 194 -5.32 32.42 7.92
N VAL A 195 -4.94 33.54 7.30
CA VAL A 195 -4.44 33.56 5.92
C VAL A 195 -3.13 32.77 5.79
N THR A 196 -2.23 32.91 6.77
CA THR A 196 -0.96 32.18 6.80
C THR A 196 -1.19 30.68 6.97
N GLU A 197 -2.07 30.27 7.87
CA GLU A 197 -2.44 28.86 8.05
C GLU A 197 -3.08 28.27 6.79
N ASN A 198 -4.01 28.98 6.17
CA ASN A 198 -4.61 28.57 4.90
C ASN A 198 -3.57 28.43 3.78
N LYS A 199 -2.59 29.35 3.70
CA LYS A 199 -1.49 29.24 2.74
C LYS A 199 -0.70 27.96 2.96
N ASN A 200 -0.31 27.65 4.19
CA ASN A 200 0.41 26.43 4.53
C ASN A 200 -0.39 25.18 4.17
N ASN A 201 -1.70 25.17 4.46
CA ASN A 201 -2.60 24.07 4.10
C ASN A 201 -2.70 23.88 2.58
N ILE A 202 -2.75 24.97 1.80
CA ILE A 202 -2.75 24.90 0.33
C ILE A 202 -1.44 24.33 -0.20
N GLU A 203 -0.30 24.75 0.37
CA GLU A 203 1.02 24.22 0.00
C GLU A 203 1.13 22.72 0.31
N GLN A 204 0.64 22.29 1.48
CA GLN A 204 0.59 20.87 1.84
C GLN A 204 -0.30 20.08 0.88
N ASN A 205 -1.52 20.54 0.61
CA ASN A 205 -2.43 19.90 -0.33
C ASN A 205 -1.81 19.79 -1.73
N ARG A 206 -1.08 20.81 -2.19
CA ARG A 206 -0.37 20.76 -3.47
C ARG A 206 0.70 19.67 -3.50
N SER A 207 1.44 19.49 -2.39
CA SER A 207 2.43 18.42 -2.26
C SER A 207 1.75 17.04 -2.30
N ASP A 208 0.68 16.85 -1.52
CA ASP A 208 -0.05 15.59 -1.44
C ASP A 208 -0.63 15.19 -2.82
N ILE A 209 -1.17 16.15 -3.57
CA ILE A 209 -1.68 15.94 -4.93
C ILE A 209 -0.55 15.50 -5.87
N ALA A 210 0.64 16.12 -5.78
CA ALA A 210 1.78 15.74 -6.62
C ALA A 210 2.23 14.29 -6.36
N ASP A 211 2.22 13.85 -5.09
CA ASP A 211 2.56 12.48 -4.72
C ASP A 211 1.47 11.49 -5.16
N GLN A 212 0.19 11.87 -5.08
CA GLN A 212 -0.91 11.08 -5.63
C GLN A 212 -0.78 10.90 -7.15
N GLN A 213 -0.42 11.95 -7.88
CA GLN A 213 -0.19 11.88 -9.34
C GLN A 213 0.95 10.92 -9.70
N LYS A 214 2.06 10.94 -8.95
CA LYS A 214 3.17 9.97 -9.16
C LYS A 214 2.73 8.53 -8.90
N ARG A 215 1.93 8.30 -7.86
CA ARG A 215 1.39 6.97 -7.54
C ARG A 215 0.44 6.47 -8.62
N LEU A 216 -0.43 7.34 -9.14
CA LEU A 216 -1.32 7.03 -10.26
C LEU A 216 -0.52 6.63 -11.51
N ALA A 217 0.47 7.42 -11.91
CA ALA A 217 1.32 7.10 -13.06
C ALA A 217 2.07 5.76 -12.88
N SER A 218 2.56 5.48 -11.67
CA SER A 218 3.18 4.18 -11.37
C SER A 218 2.18 3.01 -11.47
N ASN A 219 0.95 3.22 -11.02
CA ASN A 219 -0.10 2.20 -11.12
C ASN A 219 -0.53 1.95 -12.56
N GLU A 220 -0.67 3.00 -13.38
CA GLU A 220 -0.95 2.89 -14.81
C GLU A 220 0.16 2.10 -15.51
N HIS A 221 1.43 2.45 -15.26
CA HIS A 221 2.56 1.71 -15.84
C HIS A 221 2.57 0.23 -15.43
N LYS A 222 2.31 -0.07 -14.16
CA LYS A 222 2.19 -1.46 -13.67
C LYS A 222 1.03 -2.22 -14.30
N GLN A 223 -0.09 -1.54 -14.60
CA GLN A 223 -1.22 -2.15 -15.30
C GLN A 223 -0.81 -2.50 -16.73
N THR A 224 -0.19 -1.57 -17.47
CA THR A 224 0.30 -1.82 -18.83
C THR A 224 1.29 -2.99 -18.89
N VAL A 225 2.21 -3.11 -17.91
CA VAL A 225 3.13 -4.25 -17.84
C VAL A 225 2.38 -5.57 -17.66
N ARG A 226 1.41 -5.64 -16.74
CA ARG A 226 0.60 -6.84 -16.54
C ARG A 226 -0.21 -7.21 -17.78
N ASP A 227 -0.80 -6.21 -18.45
CA ASP A 227 -1.59 -6.44 -19.65
C ASP A 227 -0.70 -7.03 -20.78
N ASN A 228 0.51 -6.48 -20.95
CA ASN A 228 1.48 -7.01 -21.92
C ASN A 228 1.95 -8.44 -21.58
N GLU A 229 2.19 -8.72 -20.30
CA GLU A 229 2.54 -10.07 -19.83
C GLU A 229 1.40 -11.06 -20.09
N GLN A 230 0.15 -10.65 -19.85
CA GLN A 230 -1.03 -11.47 -20.14
C GLN A 230 -1.20 -11.71 -21.65
N ASP A 231 -1.05 -10.69 -22.48
CA ASP A 231 -1.12 -10.83 -23.94
C ASP A 231 -0.05 -11.80 -24.47
N THR A 232 1.16 -11.73 -23.93
CA THR A 232 2.25 -12.66 -24.27
C THR A 232 1.90 -14.09 -23.87
N ALA A 233 1.42 -14.30 -22.64
CA ALA A 233 1.02 -15.63 -22.16
C ALA A 233 -0.15 -16.22 -22.98
N ILE A 234 -1.09 -15.40 -23.42
CA ILE A 234 -2.19 -15.81 -24.30
C ILE A 234 -1.65 -16.24 -25.67
N GLN A 235 -0.72 -15.47 -26.25
CA GLN A 235 -0.08 -15.82 -27.53
C GLN A 235 0.68 -17.15 -27.43
N ASP A 236 1.49 -17.33 -26.38
CA ASP A 236 2.23 -18.57 -26.17
C ASP A 236 1.31 -19.78 -26.01
N ALA A 237 0.22 -19.64 -25.25
CA ALA A 237 -0.79 -20.68 -25.12
C ALA A 237 -1.47 -21.02 -26.46
N GLN A 238 -1.75 -20.02 -27.29
CA GLN A 238 -2.29 -20.23 -28.64
C GLN A 238 -1.29 -20.92 -29.57
N HIS A 239 -0.01 -20.54 -29.53
CA HIS A 239 1.03 -21.22 -30.29
C HIS A 239 1.17 -22.69 -29.88
N ALA A 240 1.17 -22.98 -28.58
CA ALA A 240 1.22 -24.34 -28.05
C ALA A 240 -0.01 -25.17 -28.48
N ALA A 241 -1.21 -24.59 -28.39
CA ALA A 241 -2.44 -25.25 -28.83
C ALA A 241 -2.44 -25.55 -30.34
N ASN A 242 -1.99 -24.60 -31.16
CA ASN A 242 -1.86 -24.80 -32.60
C ASN A 242 -0.84 -25.89 -32.94
N TRP A 243 0.29 -25.93 -32.24
CA TRP A 243 1.30 -26.97 -32.42
C TRP A 243 0.77 -28.36 -32.03
N ALA A 244 0.04 -28.46 -30.92
CA ALA A 244 -0.61 -29.70 -30.50
C ALA A 244 -1.65 -30.17 -31.53
N SER A 245 -2.44 -29.26 -32.12
CA SER A 245 -3.39 -29.59 -33.19
C SER A 245 -2.68 -30.16 -34.42
N LEU A 246 -1.58 -29.53 -34.86
CA LEU A 246 -0.79 -30.05 -35.98
C LEU A 246 -0.23 -31.45 -35.70
N LYS A 247 0.22 -31.71 -34.47
CA LYS A 247 0.68 -33.05 -34.08
C LYS A 247 -0.43 -34.08 -34.00
N ALA A 248 -1.63 -33.67 -33.60
CA ALA A 248 -2.80 -34.54 -33.66
C ALA A 248 -3.17 -34.88 -35.12
N ASP A 249 -3.09 -33.91 -36.03
CA ASP A 249 -3.34 -34.13 -37.46
C ASP A 249 -2.28 -35.06 -38.09
N ASP A 250 -0.98 -34.86 -37.78
CA ASP A 250 0.11 -35.76 -38.21
C ASP A 250 -0.15 -37.21 -37.73
N ALA A 251 -0.53 -37.36 -36.45
CA ALA A 251 -0.84 -38.66 -35.87
C ALA A 251 -2.07 -39.30 -36.53
N GLN A 252 -3.11 -38.52 -36.79
CA GLN A 252 -4.30 -38.98 -37.48
C GLN A 252 -3.99 -39.43 -38.92
N HIS A 253 -3.12 -38.71 -39.62
CA HIS A 253 -2.65 -39.10 -40.95
C HIS A 253 -1.88 -40.42 -40.91
N ALA A 254 -0.95 -40.57 -39.96
CA ALA A 254 -0.19 -41.81 -39.78
C ALA A 254 -1.09 -43.03 -39.46
N ILE A 255 -2.11 -42.85 -38.61
CA ILE A 255 -3.11 -43.89 -38.33
C ILE A 255 -3.88 -44.25 -39.60
N THR A 256 -4.25 -43.27 -40.41
CA THR A 256 -4.98 -43.50 -41.67
C THR A 256 -4.14 -44.30 -42.68
N VAL A 257 -2.85 -44.00 -42.79
CA VAL A 257 -1.90 -44.76 -43.63
C VAL A 257 -1.76 -46.19 -43.12
N ALA A 258 -1.54 -46.36 -41.81
CA ALA A 258 -1.42 -47.69 -41.21
C ALA A 258 -2.70 -48.53 -41.40
N GLN A 259 -3.88 -47.92 -41.32
CA GLN A 259 -5.15 -48.58 -41.58
C GLN A 259 -5.25 -49.05 -43.05
N THR A 260 -4.79 -48.23 -43.98
CA THR A 260 -4.74 -48.58 -45.41
C THR A 260 -3.82 -49.79 -45.64
N ASP A 261 -2.63 -49.81 -45.02
CA ASP A 261 -1.70 -50.93 -45.11
C ASP A 261 -2.27 -52.22 -44.48
N ILE A 262 -2.97 -52.10 -43.35
CA ILE A 262 -3.68 -53.22 -42.71
C ILE A 262 -4.74 -53.80 -43.66
N ASP A 263 -5.53 -52.95 -44.30
CA ASP A 263 -6.57 -53.38 -45.23
C ASP A 263 -5.96 -54.07 -46.47
N ALA A 264 -4.84 -53.54 -47.00
CA ALA A 264 -4.09 -54.18 -48.08
C ALA A 264 -3.52 -55.55 -47.66
N ASN A 265 -2.91 -55.64 -46.48
CA ASN A 265 -2.40 -56.90 -45.94
C ASN A 265 -3.53 -57.92 -45.71
N LYS A 266 -4.70 -57.47 -45.25
CA LYS A 266 -5.89 -58.31 -45.08
C LYS A 266 -6.36 -58.91 -46.41
N ALA A 267 -6.33 -58.12 -47.49
CA ALA A 267 -6.64 -58.61 -48.83
C ALA A 267 -5.60 -59.65 -49.30
N ALA A 268 -4.31 -59.37 -49.17
CA ALA A 268 -3.24 -60.29 -49.55
C ALA A 268 -3.28 -61.63 -48.80
N ILE A 269 -3.64 -61.60 -47.50
CA ILE A 269 -3.86 -62.82 -46.70
C ILE A 269 -5.06 -63.61 -47.23
N ALA A 270 -6.13 -62.93 -47.64
CA ALA A 270 -7.30 -63.60 -48.22
C ALA A 270 -6.93 -64.30 -49.54
N ASP A 271 -6.13 -63.66 -50.40
CA ASP A 271 -5.63 -64.26 -51.64
C ASP A 271 -4.75 -65.49 -51.35
N THR A 272 -3.78 -65.35 -50.43
CA THR A 272 -2.94 -66.48 -50.00
C THR A 272 -3.77 -67.63 -49.45
N ARG A 273 -4.85 -67.35 -48.72
CA ARG A 273 -5.76 -68.38 -48.20
C ARG A 273 -6.49 -69.12 -49.33
N ASN A 274 -6.87 -68.42 -50.39
CA ASN A 274 -7.47 -69.02 -51.57
C ASN A 274 -6.46 -69.92 -52.29
N ASP A 275 -5.22 -69.45 -52.47
CA ASP A 275 -4.13 -70.24 -53.07
C ASP A 275 -3.84 -71.51 -52.24
N VAL A 276 -3.76 -71.41 -50.92
CA VAL A 276 -3.60 -72.57 -50.03
C VAL A 276 -4.75 -73.55 -50.17
N SER A 277 -5.98 -73.05 -50.31
CA SER A 277 -7.16 -73.90 -50.52
C SER A 277 -7.09 -74.64 -51.86
N ALA A 278 -6.60 -73.98 -52.91
CA ALA A 278 -6.35 -74.59 -54.21
C ALA A 278 -5.26 -75.67 -54.12
N VAL A 279 -4.12 -75.36 -53.49
CA VAL A 279 -3.03 -76.34 -53.25
C VAL A 279 -3.54 -77.53 -52.44
N GLN A 280 -4.40 -77.32 -51.45
CA GLN A 280 -4.98 -78.40 -50.66
C GLN A 280 -5.89 -79.32 -51.49
N SER A 281 -6.62 -78.75 -52.45
CA SER A 281 -7.38 -79.52 -53.44
C SER A 281 -6.43 -80.32 -54.33
N ASP A 282 -5.36 -79.71 -54.84
CA ASP A 282 -4.37 -80.40 -55.68
C ASP A 282 -3.68 -81.55 -54.93
N VAL A 283 -3.28 -81.34 -53.67
CA VAL A 283 -2.73 -82.39 -52.81
C VAL A 283 -3.73 -83.54 -52.62
N THR A 284 -5.02 -83.23 -52.48
CA THR A 284 -6.08 -84.24 -52.38
C THR A 284 -6.18 -85.07 -53.66
N ASN A 285 -6.11 -84.43 -54.83
CA ASN A 285 -6.11 -85.10 -56.12
C ASN A 285 -4.86 -85.96 -56.31
N ILE A 286 -3.66 -85.43 -56.03
CA ILE A 286 -2.39 -86.18 -56.08
C ILE A 286 -2.44 -87.40 -55.15
N LYS A 287 -3.03 -87.26 -53.96
CA LYS A 287 -3.21 -88.40 -53.04
C LYS A 287 -4.11 -89.48 -53.63
N ALA A 288 -5.16 -89.11 -54.35
CA ALA A 288 -6.00 -90.05 -55.08
C ALA A 288 -5.23 -90.74 -56.21
N ASP A 289 -4.45 -89.98 -56.98
CA ASP A 289 -3.60 -90.51 -58.07
C ASP A 289 -2.55 -91.49 -57.53
N VAL A 290 -1.86 -91.15 -56.44
CA VAL A 290 -0.91 -92.04 -55.76
C VAL A 290 -1.60 -93.32 -55.29
N THR A 291 -2.82 -93.22 -54.76
CA THR A 291 -3.60 -94.39 -54.34
C THR A 291 -3.93 -95.30 -55.53
N HIS A 292 -4.33 -94.71 -56.67
CA HIS A 292 -4.58 -95.46 -57.90
C HIS A 292 -3.30 -96.12 -58.44
N ALA A 293 -2.18 -95.39 -58.44
CA ALA A 293 -0.89 -95.91 -58.86
C ALA A 293 -0.44 -97.08 -57.99
N GLN A 294 -0.62 -96.98 -56.66
CA GLN A 294 -0.33 -98.07 -55.73
C GLN A 294 -1.18 -99.31 -56.02
N SER A 295 -2.50 -99.14 -56.21
CA SER A 295 -3.39 -100.25 -56.57
C SER A 295 -2.97 -100.92 -57.90
N THR A 296 -2.54 -100.11 -58.87
CA THR A 296 -2.04 -100.61 -60.16
C THR A 296 -0.75 -101.41 -59.99
N ALA A 297 0.18 -100.92 -59.16
CA ALA A 297 1.42 -101.63 -58.82
C ALA A 297 1.15 -102.95 -58.08
N ASP A 298 0.21 -102.95 -57.13
CA ASP A 298 -0.21 -104.15 -56.40
C ASP A 298 -0.81 -105.21 -57.35
N HIS A 299 -1.66 -104.80 -58.30
CA HIS A 299 -2.19 -105.67 -59.36
C HIS A 299 -1.07 -106.23 -60.25
N ALA A 300 -0.11 -105.41 -60.66
CA ALA A 300 1.03 -105.86 -61.45
C ALA A 300 1.87 -106.89 -60.68
N ASN A 301 2.09 -106.68 -59.38
CA ASN A 301 2.82 -107.62 -58.53
C ASN A 301 2.06 -108.95 -58.35
N ALA A 302 0.73 -108.91 -58.20
CA ALA A 302 -0.12 -110.11 -58.15
C ALA A 302 -0.06 -110.90 -59.46
N ASN A 303 -0.08 -110.22 -60.61
CA ASN A 303 0.07 -110.83 -61.92
C ASN A 303 1.46 -111.47 -62.09
N ALA A 304 2.53 -110.77 -61.69
CA ALA A 304 3.90 -111.29 -61.72
C ALA A 304 4.05 -112.55 -60.86
N ASN A 305 3.50 -112.54 -59.65
CA ASN A 305 3.48 -113.73 -58.78
C ASN A 305 2.70 -114.89 -59.39
N THR A 306 1.55 -114.62 -60.03
CA THR A 306 0.77 -115.64 -60.74
C THR A 306 1.58 -116.24 -61.89
N ALA A 307 2.27 -115.40 -62.67
CA ALA A 307 3.15 -115.85 -63.74
C ALA A 307 4.32 -116.70 -63.22
N LEU A 308 4.93 -116.30 -62.09
CA LEU A 308 6.00 -117.06 -61.44
C LEU A 308 5.51 -118.45 -60.98
N ILE A 309 4.33 -118.51 -60.33
CA ILE A 309 3.70 -119.78 -59.91
C ILE A 309 3.43 -120.68 -61.13
N ASN A 310 2.88 -120.11 -62.21
CA ASN A 310 2.65 -120.86 -63.44
C ASN A 310 3.96 -121.36 -64.05
N GLY A 311 5.02 -120.55 -64.03
CA GLY A 311 6.36 -120.95 -64.47
C GLY A 311 6.94 -122.12 -63.64
N VAL A 312 6.76 -122.09 -62.32
CA VAL A 312 7.16 -123.20 -61.42
C VAL A 312 6.35 -124.47 -61.73
N LYS A 313 5.03 -124.36 -61.93
CA LYS A 313 4.20 -125.51 -62.34
C LYS A 313 4.67 -126.10 -63.67
N LEU A 314 4.97 -125.25 -64.65
CA LEU A 314 5.47 -125.67 -65.95
C LEU A 314 6.84 -126.36 -65.82
N SER A 315 7.74 -125.82 -65.00
CA SER A 315 9.04 -126.44 -64.66
C SER A 315 8.86 -127.82 -64.01
N GLY A 316 7.89 -127.96 -63.11
CA GLY A 316 7.49 -129.23 -62.53
C GLY A 316 7.01 -130.23 -63.60
N ALA A 317 6.11 -129.81 -64.50
CA ALA A 317 5.63 -130.64 -65.60
C ALA A 317 6.73 -131.03 -66.59
N VAL A 318 7.68 -130.13 -66.89
CA VAL A 318 8.86 -130.43 -67.71
C VAL A 318 9.77 -131.45 -67.01
N THR A 319 9.95 -131.31 -65.70
CA THR A 319 10.73 -132.27 -64.89
C THR A 319 10.05 -133.64 -64.86
N GLU A 320 8.73 -133.69 -64.69
CA GLU A 320 7.95 -134.93 -64.74
C GLU A 320 8.01 -135.58 -66.13
N ASN A 321 7.89 -134.81 -67.20
CA ASN A 321 8.09 -135.31 -68.55
C ASN A 321 9.51 -135.84 -68.77
N LYS A 322 10.54 -135.16 -68.23
CA LYS A 322 11.92 -135.66 -68.26
C LYS A 322 12.05 -137.01 -67.56
N ASN A 323 11.48 -137.14 -66.36
CA ASN A 323 11.46 -138.39 -65.61
C ASN A 323 10.69 -139.49 -66.38
N ASN A 324 9.55 -139.17 -67.00
CA ASN A 324 8.80 -140.10 -67.84
C ASN A 324 9.61 -140.55 -69.08
N ILE A 325 10.40 -139.65 -69.69
CA ILE A 325 11.31 -140.00 -70.79
C ILE A 325 12.44 -140.92 -70.29
N GLU A 326 13.02 -140.63 -69.12
CA GLU A 326 14.03 -141.50 -68.50
C GLU A 326 13.45 -142.87 -68.11
N GLN A 327 12.22 -142.92 -67.60
CA GLN A 327 11.50 -144.16 -67.30
C GLN A 327 11.19 -144.94 -68.58
N ASN A 328 10.62 -144.29 -69.60
CA ASN A 328 10.39 -144.92 -70.91
C ASN A 328 11.70 -145.48 -71.49
N ARG A 329 12.83 -144.79 -71.31
CA ARG A 329 14.15 -145.27 -71.70
C ARG A 329 14.57 -146.51 -70.91
N SER A 330 14.28 -146.56 -69.61
CA SER A 330 14.51 -147.75 -68.77
C SER A 330 13.61 -148.91 -69.19
N ASP A 331 12.31 -148.66 -69.43
CA ASP A 331 11.35 -149.67 -69.86
C ASP A 331 11.74 -150.25 -71.23
N ILE A 332 12.26 -149.43 -72.15
CA ILE A 332 12.82 -149.89 -73.43
C ILE A 332 14.07 -150.75 -73.19
N ALA A 333 14.94 -150.39 -72.23
CA ALA A 333 16.10 -151.20 -71.88
C ALA A 333 15.69 -152.55 -71.26
N ASP A 334 14.65 -152.59 -70.44
CA ASP A 334 14.10 -153.80 -69.86
C ASP A 334 13.38 -154.67 -70.90
N GLN A 335 12.64 -154.07 -71.84
CA GLN A 335 12.10 -154.77 -73.02
C GLN A 335 13.21 -155.36 -73.90
N GLN A 336 14.33 -154.65 -74.04
CA GLN A 336 15.51 -155.14 -74.74
C GLN A 336 16.15 -156.33 -73.99
N GLN A 337 16.14 -156.30 -72.66
CA GLN A 337 16.60 -157.40 -71.81
C GLN A 337 15.64 -158.60 -71.84
N GLN A 338 14.32 -158.40 -71.90
CA GLN A 338 13.33 -159.44 -72.11
C GLN A 338 13.42 -160.06 -73.51
N LEU A 339 13.77 -159.28 -74.53
CA LEU A 339 14.11 -159.78 -75.87
C LEU A 339 15.40 -160.63 -75.83
N ASP A 340 16.39 -160.23 -75.04
CA ASP A 340 17.63 -160.99 -74.85
C ASP A 340 17.43 -162.25 -73.97
N GLU A 341 16.51 -162.23 -73.01
CA GLU A 341 16.06 -163.39 -72.22
C GLU A 341 15.22 -164.36 -73.09
N THR A 342 14.31 -163.85 -73.93
CA THR A 342 13.57 -164.65 -74.92
C THR A 342 14.53 -165.31 -75.91
N ARG A 343 15.60 -164.61 -76.31
CA ARG A 343 16.72 -165.19 -77.07
C ARG A 343 17.45 -166.29 -76.31
N LYS A 344 17.65 -166.16 -74.99
CA LYS A 344 18.25 -167.21 -74.14
C LYS A 344 17.34 -168.43 -73.95
N THR A 345 16.03 -168.26 -73.84
CA THR A 345 15.09 -169.39 -73.74
C THR A 345 15.02 -170.17 -75.06
N VAL A 346 15.04 -169.47 -76.20
CA VAL A 346 15.12 -170.11 -77.54
C VAL A 346 16.48 -170.79 -77.76
N ALA A 347 17.55 -170.29 -77.17
CA ALA A 347 18.87 -170.92 -77.23
C ALA A 347 19.03 -172.18 -76.36
N ALA A 348 18.08 -172.48 -75.45
CA ALA A 348 18.18 -173.60 -74.52
C ALA A 348 17.60 -174.94 -75.02
N THR A 349 17.19 -175.07 -76.30
CA THR A 349 16.58 -176.33 -76.80
C THR A 349 17.03 -176.85 -78.19
N GLY A 350 18.15 -176.37 -78.74
CA GLY A 350 19.01 -177.19 -79.62
C GLY A 350 18.57 -177.51 -81.06
N ASP A 351 19.20 -176.79 -82.00
CA ASP A 351 19.70 -177.20 -83.34
C ASP A 351 18.81 -177.05 -84.60
N VAL A 352 19.45 -176.52 -85.67
CA VAL A 352 18.98 -176.23 -87.06
C VAL A 352 18.40 -174.82 -87.36
N GLN A 353 19.01 -174.12 -88.35
CA GLN A 353 18.74 -172.76 -88.91
C GLN A 353 19.37 -171.57 -88.17
N THR A 354 20.35 -170.90 -88.79
CA THR A 354 20.68 -169.44 -88.72
C THR A 354 22.10 -169.18 -89.28
N ALA A 355 22.25 -168.95 -90.59
CA ALA A 355 23.52 -168.45 -91.15
C ALA A 355 23.32 -167.60 -92.43
N ALA A 356 22.32 -167.92 -93.27
CA ALA A 356 22.15 -167.25 -94.55
C ALA A 356 21.37 -165.92 -94.49
N ARG A 357 20.67 -165.60 -93.39
CA ARG A 357 19.91 -164.34 -93.24
C ARG A 357 20.68 -163.22 -92.51
N TYR A 358 21.82 -163.54 -91.88
CA TYR A 358 22.61 -162.57 -91.13
C TYR A 358 23.47 -161.63 -92.00
N GLN A 359 23.76 -162.00 -93.26
CA GLN A 359 24.61 -161.18 -94.13
C GLN A 359 23.86 -159.96 -94.73
N SER A 360 22.55 -160.09 -94.97
CA SER A 360 21.75 -158.99 -95.54
C SER A 360 21.37 -157.91 -94.51
N MET A 361 21.49 -158.21 -93.21
CA MET A 361 21.29 -157.24 -92.12
C MET A 361 22.57 -156.46 -91.76
N ILE A 362 23.75 -156.92 -92.22
CA ILE A 362 25.04 -156.25 -92.00
C ILE A 362 25.15 -155.01 -92.91
N ASP A 363 24.76 -155.13 -94.18
CA ASP A 363 24.84 -154.01 -95.14
C ASP A 363 23.83 -152.88 -94.83
N ALA A 364 22.68 -153.22 -94.25
CA ALA A 364 21.70 -152.23 -93.77
C ALA A 364 22.09 -151.56 -92.43
N ARG A 365 22.95 -152.19 -91.62
CA ARG A 365 23.54 -151.59 -90.40
C ARG A 365 24.72 -150.67 -90.68
N GLN A 366 25.46 -150.90 -91.77
CA GLN A 366 26.58 -150.05 -92.17
C GLN A 366 26.15 -148.63 -92.60
N THR A 367 24.91 -148.46 -93.07
CA THR A 367 24.36 -147.15 -93.45
C THR A 367 23.77 -146.38 -92.24
N ALA A 368 23.25 -147.07 -91.23
CA ALA A 368 22.80 -146.44 -89.97
C ALA A 368 23.97 -146.08 -89.03
N ALA A 369 25.09 -146.81 -89.10
CA ALA A 369 26.30 -146.50 -88.33
C ALA A 369 27.04 -145.26 -88.83
N ALA A 370 26.93 -144.91 -90.13
CA ALA A 370 27.51 -143.69 -90.69
C ALA A 370 26.74 -142.41 -90.27
N ASN A 371 25.41 -142.50 -90.06
CA ASN A 371 24.61 -141.37 -89.57
C ASN A 371 24.73 -141.20 -88.04
N ALA A 372 24.92 -142.29 -87.28
CA ALA A 372 25.17 -142.22 -85.83
C ALA A 372 26.57 -141.69 -85.47
N GLN A 373 27.57 -141.80 -86.36
CA GLN A 373 28.90 -141.20 -86.16
C GLN A 373 28.94 -139.69 -86.46
N GLN A 374 28.04 -139.16 -87.29
CA GLN A 374 27.88 -137.71 -87.50
C GLN A 374 27.11 -137.05 -86.33
N GLU A 375 26.06 -137.68 -85.81
CA GLU A 375 25.31 -137.19 -84.62
C GLU A 375 26.14 -137.27 -83.32
N GLN A 376 27.04 -138.25 -83.18
CA GLN A 376 27.94 -138.37 -82.03
C GLN A 376 29.11 -137.37 -82.10
N ALA A 377 29.57 -136.97 -83.30
CA ALA A 377 30.56 -135.91 -83.50
C ALA A 377 29.96 -134.50 -83.28
N ASP A 378 28.73 -134.25 -83.72
CA ASP A 378 28.02 -132.99 -83.47
C ASP A 378 27.63 -132.83 -81.99
N THR A 379 27.28 -133.92 -81.30
CA THR A 379 27.02 -133.89 -79.84
C THR A 379 28.30 -133.68 -79.02
N GLN A 380 29.46 -134.19 -79.47
CA GLN A 380 30.76 -133.92 -78.84
C GLN A 380 31.31 -132.52 -79.15
N GLN A 381 31.04 -131.95 -80.33
CA GLN A 381 31.36 -130.56 -80.64
C GLN A 381 30.44 -129.58 -79.88
N GLN A 382 29.15 -129.87 -79.74
CA GLN A 382 28.22 -129.07 -78.95
C GLN A 382 28.53 -129.14 -77.44
N GLN A 383 28.96 -130.30 -76.92
CA GLN A 383 29.42 -130.43 -75.52
C GLN A 383 30.76 -129.72 -75.27
N MET A 384 31.69 -129.71 -76.24
CA MET A 384 32.92 -128.91 -76.14
C MET A 384 32.64 -127.41 -76.28
N ASP A 385 31.69 -126.99 -77.10
CA ASP A 385 31.27 -125.59 -77.23
C ASP A 385 30.52 -125.10 -75.97
N ASP A 386 29.70 -125.94 -75.34
CA ASP A 386 29.03 -125.62 -74.08
C ASP A 386 29.99 -125.66 -72.88
N GLN A 387 30.99 -126.56 -72.88
CA GLN A 387 32.09 -126.54 -71.91
C GLN A 387 33.02 -125.34 -72.12
N GLN A 388 33.31 -124.93 -73.36
CA GLN A 388 34.09 -123.73 -73.66
C GLN A 388 33.31 -122.46 -73.30
N LYS A 389 31.98 -122.40 -73.49
CA LYS A 389 31.13 -121.32 -72.96
C LYS A 389 31.09 -121.30 -71.44
N GLN A 390 31.12 -122.45 -70.77
CA GLN A 390 31.23 -122.52 -69.30
C GLN A 390 32.61 -122.10 -68.79
N ILE A 391 33.68 -122.47 -69.50
CA ILE A 391 35.05 -122.02 -69.21
C ILE A 391 35.14 -120.51 -69.46
N ASP A 392 34.63 -119.98 -70.56
CA ASP A 392 34.59 -118.54 -70.85
C ASP A 392 33.72 -117.77 -69.84
N ALA A 393 32.58 -118.33 -69.40
CA ALA A 393 31.75 -117.74 -68.34
C ALA A 393 32.44 -117.78 -66.97
N THR A 394 33.18 -118.84 -66.67
CA THR A 394 33.97 -118.98 -65.45
C THR A 394 35.18 -118.05 -65.49
N GLN A 395 35.84 -117.89 -66.63
CA GLN A 395 36.91 -116.94 -66.86
C GLN A 395 36.41 -115.50 -66.77
N LYS A 396 35.18 -115.20 -67.26
CA LYS A 396 34.49 -113.91 -67.05
C LYS A 396 34.16 -113.66 -65.57
N THR A 397 33.78 -114.69 -64.83
CA THR A 397 33.46 -114.59 -63.39
C THR A 397 34.73 -114.44 -62.55
N VAL A 398 35.82 -115.12 -62.91
CA VAL A 398 37.14 -115.03 -62.28
C VAL A 398 37.83 -113.70 -62.63
N SER A 399 37.66 -113.20 -63.87
CA SER A 399 38.05 -111.84 -64.25
C SER A 399 37.21 -110.78 -63.53
N ALA A 400 35.91 -110.98 -63.29
CA ALA A 400 35.07 -110.08 -62.50
C ALA A 400 35.45 -110.04 -61.00
N LEU A 401 36.02 -111.13 -60.46
CA LEU A 401 36.57 -111.19 -59.10
C LEU A 401 37.98 -110.57 -58.99
N GLY A 402 38.72 -110.47 -60.10
CA GLY A 402 40.04 -109.81 -60.20
C GLY A 402 40.03 -108.44 -60.89
N ASP A 403 38.85 -107.94 -61.28
CA ASP A 403 38.71 -106.73 -62.10
C ASP A 403 38.93 -105.46 -61.29
N ALA A 404 39.60 -104.47 -61.90
CA ALA A 404 39.78 -103.15 -61.33
C ALA A 404 38.43 -102.50 -60.95
N GLN A 405 37.33 -102.91 -61.60
CA GLN A 405 35.97 -102.45 -61.33
C GLN A 405 35.42 -102.86 -59.96
N THR A 406 35.69 -104.06 -59.44
CA THR A 406 35.16 -104.49 -58.13
C THR A 406 35.92 -103.81 -56.99
N ASN A 407 37.23 -103.60 -57.15
CA ASN A 407 38.05 -102.85 -56.19
C ASN A 407 37.76 -101.33 -56.27
N ALA A 408 37.50 -100.80 -57.47
CA ALA A 408 37.00 -99.44 -57.66
C ALA A 408 35.61 -99.25 -57.05
N HIS A 409 34.71 -100.23 -57.16
CA HIS A 409 33.40 -100.17 -56.53
C HIS A 409 33.48 -100.17 -55.01
N TYR A 410 34.35 -100.99 -54.40
CA TYR A 410 34.59 -100.94 -52.95
C TYR A 410 35.21 -99.62 -52.49
N GLN A 411 36.20 -99.09 -53.24
CA GLN A 411 36.78 -97.77 -53.00
C GLN A 411 35.75 -96.65 -53.16
N GLU A 412 34.88 -96.70 -54.17
CA GLU A 412 33.77 -95.76 -54.38
C GLU A 412 32.76 -95.85 -53.24
N MET A 413 32.44 -97.02 -52.73
CA MET A 413 31.50 -97.19 -51.63
C MET A 413 32.05 -96.65 -50.31
N VAL A 414 33.35 -96.86 -50.04
CA VAL A 414 34.06 -96.26 -48.89
C VAL A 414 34.14 -94.73 -49.05
N ASN A 415 34.48 -94.24 -50.24
CA ASN A 415 34.53 -92.81 -50.53
C ASN A 415 33.14 -92.16 -50.50
N ALA A 416 32.08 -92.88 -50.87
CA ALA A 416 30.70 -92.44 -50.77
C ALA A 416 30.24 -92.40 -49.30
N GLY A 417 30.62 -93.38 -48.48
CA GLY A 417 30.40 -93.34 -47.04
C GLY A 417 31.12 -92.18 -46.37
N LEU A 418 32.38 -91.94 -46.74
CA LEU A 418 33.18 -90.82 -46.24
C LEU A 418 32.62 -89.47 -46.69
N ARG A 419 32.15 -89.36 -47.95
CA ARG A 419 31.44 -88.16 -48.45
C ARG A 419 30.13 -87.92 -47.72
N ALA A 420 29.30 -88.95 -47.54
CA ALA A 420 28.05 -88.82 -46.81
C ALA A 420 28.28 -88.40 -45.36
N GLN A 421 29.33 -88.92 -44.71
CA GLN A 421 29.70 -88.52 -43.35
C GLN A 421 30.25 -87.08 -43.29
N ASN A 422 31.08 -86.68 -44.25
CA ASN A 422 31.56 -85.30 -44.36
C ASN A 422 30.42 -84.31 -44.66
N ASP A 423 29.46 -84.68 -45.52
CA ASP A 423 28.28 -83.88 -45.81
C ASP A 423 27.36 -83.78 -44.58
N ALA A 424 27.19 -84.87 -43.82
CA ALA A 424 26.44 -84.84 -42.55
C ALA A 424 27.11 -83.95 -41.49
N ASN A 425 28.45 -84.02 -41.38
CA ASN A 425 29.22 -83.15 -40.50
C ASN A 425 29.15 -81.69 -40.94
N ALA A 426 29.23 -81.42 -42.25
CA ALA A 426 29.10 -80.07 -42.81
C ALA A 426 27.70 -79.47 -42.57
N ARG A 427 26.64 -80.28 -42.71
CA ARG A 427 25.26 -79.87 -42.37
C ARG A 427 25.11 -79.56 -40.88
N THR A 428 25.64 -80.43 -40.00
CA THR A 428 25.60 -80.20 -38.55
C THR A 428 26.37 -78.94 -38.15
N ALA A 429 27.54 -78.70 -38.75
CA ALA A 429 28.32 -77.49 -38.52
C ALA A 429 27.59 -76.23 -39.04
N ALA A 430 26.92 -76.32 -40.19
CA ALA A 430 26.10 -75.22 -40.73
C ALA A 430 24.90 -74.92 -39.83
N GLU A 431 24.21 -75.94 -39.32
CA GLU A 431 23.10 -75.79 -38.37
C GLU A 431 23.56 -75.18 -37.04
N GLN A 432 24.71 -75.61 -36.51
CA GLN A 432 25.30 -75.03 -35.29
C GLN A 432 25.69 -73.57 -35.50
N LYS A 433 26.30 -73.25 -36.64
CA LYS A 433 26.64 -71.87 -37.02
C LYS A 433 25.38 -71.01 -37.11
N GLN A 434 24.33 -71.50 -37.77
CA GLN A 434 23.06 -70.78 -37.87
C GLN A 434 22.43 -70.53 -36.49
N LYS A 435 22.50 -71.51 -35.56
CA LYS A 435 22.06 -71.33 -34.17
C LYS A 435 22.89 -70.29 -33.42
N ILE A 436 24.21 -70.29 -33.59
CA ILE A 436 25.12 -69.30 -32.98
C ILE A 436 24.83 -67.90 -33.54
N ASP A 437 24.69 -67.77 -34.85
CA ASP A 437 24.39 -66.49 -35.51
C ASP A 437 23.02 -65.96 -35.05
N THR A 438 22.03 -66.84 -34.88
CA THR A 438 20.71 -66.49 -34.34
C THR A 438 20.81 -66.04 -32.87
N LEU A 439 21.57 -66.76 -32.03
CA LEU A 439 21.78 -66.39 -30.63
C LEU A 439 22.52 -65.05 -30.48
N ALA A 440 23.55 -64.82 -31.30
CA ALA A 440 24.29 -63.56 -31.33
C ALA A 440 23.38 -62.39 -31.78
N THR A 441 22.53 -62.62 -32.80
CA THR A 441 21.55 -61.64 -33.27
C THR A 441 20.51 -61.33 -32.20
N ASN A 442 19.98 -62.35 -31.53
CA ASN A 442 19.01 -62.18 -30.45
C ASN A 442 19.63 -61.43 -29.26
N GLN A 443 20.88 -61.73 -28.91
CA GLN A 443 21.60 -61.03 -27.85
C GLN A 443 21.83 -59.55 -28.21
N ALA A 444 22.26 -59.25 -29.43
CA ALA A 444 22.44 -57.87 -29.90
C ALA A 444 21.10 -57.11 -29.93
N THR A 445 20.02 -57.77 -30.35
CA THR A 445 18.66 -57.20 -30.34
C THR A 445 18.21 -56.89 -28.91
N GLN A 446 18.44 -57.81 -27.97
CA GLN A 446 18.09 -57.59 -26.56
C GLN A 446 18.89 -56.42 -25.96
N GLN A 447 20.20 -56.35 -26.22
CA GLN A 447 21.03 -55.23 -25.77
C GLN A 447 20.55 -53.88 -26.34
N HIS A 448 20.09 -53.86 -27.59
CA HIS A 448 19.50 -52.66 -28.19
C HIS A 448 18.17 -52.29 -27.51
N ILE A 449 17.29 -53.25 -27.25
CA ILE A 449 16.01 -53.02 -26.56
C ILE A 449 16.28 -52.43 -25.18
N ASP A 450 17.17 -53.03 -24.41
CA ASP A 450 17.54 -52.56 -23.06
C ASP A 450 18.13 -51.15 -23.12
N SER A 451 19.03 -50.88 -24.08
CA SER A 451 19.63 -49.56 -24.27
C SER A 451 18.61 -48.47 -24.62
N VAL A 452 17.63 -48.79 -25.48
CA VAL A 452 16.56 -47.84 -25.84
C VAL A 452 15.67 -47.59 -24.63
N GLN A 453 15.29 -48.65 -23.91
CA GLN A 453 14.43 -48.54 -22.74
C GLN A 453 15.09 -47.70 -21.63
N TYR A 454 16.38 -47.92 -21.34
CA TYR A 454 17.13 -47.08 -20.40
C TYR A 454 17.29 -45.65 -20.91
N GLY A 455 17.52 -45.45 -22.21
CA GLY A 455 17.58 -44.12 -22.82
C GLY A 455 16.28 -43.33 -22.64
N GLU A 456 15.14 -43.96 -22.89
CA GLU A 456 13.81 -43.35 -22.69
C GLU A 456 13.55 -43.04 -21.21
N GLN A 457 13.90 -43.95 -20.29
CA GLN A 457 13.75 -43.70 -18.85
C GLN A 457 14.60 -42.52 -18.38
N ILE A 458 15.85 -42.42 -18.83
CA ILE A 458 16.73 -41.29 -18.51
C ILE A 458 16.18 -39.98 -19.07
N GLN A 459 15.65 -39.98 -20.29
CA GLN A 459 15.05 -38.79 -20.89
C GLN A 459 13.80 -38.33 -20.13
N ARG A 460 12.92 -39.25 -19.73
CA ARG A 460 11.75 -38.93 -18.90
C ARG A 460 12.16 -38.36 -17.55
N LEU A 461 13.15 -38.98 -16.89
CA LEU A 461 13.65 -38.48 -15.61
C LEU A 461 14.29 -37.09 -15.75
N ALA A 462 15.00 -36.83 -16.85
CA ALA A 462 15.55 -35.51 -17.14
C ALA A 462 14.45 -34.47 -17.35
N GLN A 463 13.38 -34.80 -18.09
CA GLN A 463 12.22 -33.93 -18.28
C GLN A 463 11.49 -33.64 -16.97
N ASP A 464 11.20 -34.68 -16.17
CA ASP A 464 10.58 -34.53 -14.85
C ASP A 464 11.44 -33.66 -13.92
N SER A 465 12.77 -33.82 -13.97
CA SER A 465 13.70 -33.01 -13.19
C SER A 465 13.68 -31.54 -13.62
N THR A 466 13.63 -31.25 -14.93
CA THR A 466 13.52 -29.88 -15.43
C THR A 466 12.20 -29.24 -15.01
N GLN A 467 11.08 -29.94 -15.18
CA GLN A 467 9.76 -29.45 -14.79
C GLN A 467 9.67 -29.20 -13.27
N THR A 468 10.27 -30.09 -12.47
CA THR A 468 10.36 -29.90 -11.02
C THR A 468 11.19 -28.67 -10.66
N HIS A 469 12.27 -28.40 -11.38
CA HIS A 469 13.11 -27.21 -11.14
C HIS A 469 12.36 -25.92 -11.46
N GLU A 470 11.64 -25.87 -12.59
CA GLU A 470 10.81 -24.72 -12.96
C GLU A 470 9.69 -24.46 -11.92
N GLN A 471 9.07 -25.52 -11.38
CA GLN A 471 8.09 -25.39 -10.31
C GLN A 471 8.71 -24.84 -9.02
N ILE A 472 9.92 -25.29 -8.65
CA ILE A 472 10.65 -24.79 -7.48
C ILE A 472 11.00 -23.30 -7.66
N ASP A 473 11.44 -22.90 -8.85
CA ASP A 473 11.77 -21.52 -9.15
C ASP A 473 10.54 -20.62 -9.07
N SER A 474 9.42 -21.06 -9.66
CA SER A 474 8.12 -20.37 -9.56
C SER A 474 7.68 -20.22 -8.11
N LEU A 475 7.77 -21.29 -7.32
CA LEU A 475 7.40 -21.26 -5.89
C LEU A 475 8.32 -20.33 -5.09
N THR A 476 9.62 -20.30 -5.41
CA THR A 476 10.59 -19.41 -4.78
C THR A 476 10.26 -17.94 -5.07
N GLN A 477 9.82 -17.64 -6.30
CA GLN A 477 9.36 -16.31 -6.67
C GLN A 477 8.08 -15.93 -5.94
N ASP A 478 7.10 -16.83 -5.86
CA ASP A 478 5.84 -16.62 -5.12
C ASP A 478 6.07 -16.36 -3.63
N VAL A 479 6.98 -17.13 -3.01
CA VAL A 479 7.38 -16.93 -1.60
C VAL A 479 8.02 -15.55 -1.43
N THR A 480 8.87 -15.12 -2.36
CA THR A 480 9.51 -13.80 -2.32
C THR A 480 8.49 -12.68 -2.43
N GLN A 481 7.54 -12.78 -3.37
CA GLN A 481 6.45 -11.80 -3.52
C GLN A 481 5.56 -11.76 -2.27
N THR A 482 5.18 -12.93 -1.75
CA THR A 482 4.38 -13.06 -0.53
C THR A 482 5.10 -12.40 0.65
N HIS A 483 6.41 -12.59 0.78
CA HIS A 483 7.20 -11.99 1.84
C HIS A 483 7.22 -10.45 1.75
N GLN A 484 7.33 -9.90 0.54
CA GLN A 484 7.24 -8.45 0.31
C GLN A 484 5.84 -7.90 0.66
N GLN A 485 4.78 -8.59 0.27
CA GLN A 485 3.40 -8.21 0.62
C GLN A 485 3.18 -8.26 2.14
N LEU A 486 3.71 -9.28 2.82
CA LEU A 486 3.64 -9.41 4.27
C LEU A 486 4.37 -8.26 4.96
N SER A 487 5.57 -7.90 4.50
CA SER A 487 6.33 -6.75 5.04
C SER A 487 5.58 -5.42 4.87
N ASN A 488 4.99 -5.20 3.68
CA ASN A 488 4.15 -4.01 3.44
C ASN A 488 2.91 -3.98 4.34
N THR A 489 2.30 -5.15 4.59
CA THR A 489 1.15 -5.28 5.48
C THR A 489 1.54 -4.99 6.93
N GLN A 490 2.67 -5.53 7.41
CA GLN A 490 3.21 -5.25 8.74
C GLN A 490 3.48 -3.75 8.94
N LYS A 491 4.05 -3.08 7.94
CA LYS A 491 4.26 -1.63 7.96
C LYS A 491 2.94 -0.86 8.10
N ARG A 492 1.94 -1.18 7.27
CA ARG A 492 0.61 -0.56 7.36
C ARG A 492 -0.06 -0.80 8.71
N VAL A 493 0.09 -1.98 9.30
CA VAL A 493 -0.45 -2.28 10.63
C VAL A 493 0.23 -1.44 11.70
N ALA A 494 1.56 -1.27 11.63
CA ALA A 494 2.28 -0.40 12.55
C ALA A 494 1.85 1.07 12.42
N ASP A 495 1.76 1.58 11.18
CA ASP A 495 1.32 2.95 10.90
C ASP A 495 -0.12 3.17 11.41
N ASN A 496 -1.03 2.24 11.14
CA ASN A 496 -2.40 2.30 11.65
C ASN A 496 -2.45 2.27 13.18
N SER A 497 -1.61 1.46 13.83
CA SER A 497 -1.55 1.40 15.31
C SER A 497 -1.12 2.74 15.91
N GLN A 498 -0.19 3.45 15.26
CA GLN A 498 0.21 4.80 15.68
C GLN A 498 -0.93 5.80 15.47
N GLN A 499 -1.60 5.77 14.32
CA GLN A 499 -2.75 6.64 14.03
C GLN A 499 -3.88 6.44 15.04
N ILE A 500 -4.21 5.19 15.39
CA ILE A 500 -5.22 4.88 16.41
C ILE A 500 -4.83 5.45 17.77
N THR A 501 -3.55 5.40 18.14
CA THR A 501 -3.05 5.97 19.39
C THR A 501 -3.24 7.49 19.43
N THR A 502 -2.89 8.18 18.34
CA THR A 502 -3.12 9.62 18.19
C THR A 502 -4.61 9.97 18.25
N LEU A 503 -5.47 9.21 17.57
CA LEU A 503 -6.92 9.39 17.62
C LEU A 503 -7.48 9.21 19.03
N ASN A 504 -7.01 8.23 19.80
CA ASN A 504 -7.43 8.03 21.19
C ASN A 504 -7.03 9.21 22.09
N ASN A 505 -5.87 9.82 21.84
CA ASN A 505 -5.44 11.01 22.57
C ASN A 505 -6.33 12.21 22.24
N HIS A 506 -6.62 12.44 20.96
CA HIS A 506 -7.55 13.50 20.53
C HIS A 506 -8.96 13.29 21.10
N PHE A 507 -9.45 12.05 21.10
CA PHE A 507 -10.75 11.72 21.67
C PHE A 507 -10.80 11.98 23.17
N SER A 508 -9.73 11.65 23.90
CA SER A 508 -9.62 11.93 25.34
C SER A 508 -9.58 13.44 25.61
N SER A 509 -8.85 14.20 24.79
CA SER A 509 -8.82 15.66 24.90
C SER A 509 -10.19 16.28 24.65
N LEU A 510 -10.88 15.87 23.57
CA LEU A 510 -12.21 16.34 23.25
C LEU A 510 -13.22 15.99 24.35
N LYS A 511 -13.13 14.78 24.92
CA LYS A 511 -13.97 14.37 26.04
C LYS A 511 -13.76 15.25 27.27
N ASN A 512 -12.52 15.67 27.55
CA ASN A 512 -12.23 16.57 28.67
C ASN A 512 -12.77 17.97 28.39
N GLU A 513 -12.54 18.53 27.20
CA GLU A 513 -13.05 19.85 26.81
C GLU A 513 -14.58 19.92 26.86
N VAL A 514 -15.27 18.87 26.40
CA VAL A 514 -16.73 18.78 26.49
C VAL A 514 -17.21 18.73 27.95
N GLU A 515 -16.49 18.02 28.82
CA GLU A 515 -16.83 17.93 30.24
C GLU A 515 -16.56 19.26 30.98
N ASP A 516 -15.47 19.95 30.64
CA ASP A 516 -15.14 21.26 31.21
C ASP A 516 -16.16 22.31 30.75
N ASN A 517 -16.50 22.36 29.45
CA ASN A 517 -17.56 23.22 28.93
C ASN A 517 -18.92 22.96 29.62
N ARG A 518 -19.23 21.69 29.90
CA ARG A 518 -20.45 21.31 30.63
C ARG A 518 -20.44 21.88 32.04
N LYS A 519 -19.31 21.82 32.76
CA LYS A 519 -19.18 22.38 34.11
C LYS A 519 -19.24 23.89 34.10
N GLU A 520 -18.49 24.55 33.21
CA GLU A 520 -18.49 26.01 33.06
C GLU A 520 -19.90 26.54 32.79
N ALA A 521 -20.64 25.92 31.86
CA ALA A 521 -22.02 26.30 31.58
C ALA A 521 -22.97 26.10 32.78
N ASN A 522 -22.79 25.01 33.54
CA ASN A 522 -23.58 24.77 34.75
C ASN A 522 -23.23 25.76 35.87
N ALA A 523 -21.96 26.11 36.03
CA ALA A 523 -21.47 27.07 37.02
C ALA A 523 -21.96 28.50 36.70
N GLY A 524 -21.92 28.91 35.42
CA GLY A 524 -22.54 30.15 34.96
C GLY A 524 -24.04 30.22 35.23
N THR A 525 -24.76 29.09 35.08
CA THR A 525 -26.18 28.99 35.45
C THR A 525 -26.38 29.13 36.96
N ALA A 526 -25.53 28.48 37.77
CA ALA A 526 -25.55 28.64 39.23
C ALA A 526 -25.29 30.09 39.65
N SER A 527 -24.36 30.79 38.97
CA SER A 527 -24.09 32.23 39.12
C SER A 527 -25.34 33.08 38.85
N ALA A 528 -26.07 32.78 37.78
CA ALA A 528 -27.32 33.47 37.46
C ALA A 528 -28.41 33.24 38.53
N ILE A 529 -28.55 32.00 39.03
CA ILE A 529 -29.47 31.66 40.13
C ILE A 529 -29.07 32.40 41.41
N ALA A 530 -27.78 32.50 41.72
CA ALA A 530 -27.28 33.23 42.89
C ALA A 530 -27.65 34.71 42.82
N ILE A 531 -27.42 35.37 41.67
CA ILE A 531 -27.79 36.77 41.46
C ILE A 531 -29.31 36.98 41.54
N ALA A 532 -30.08 36.06 40.96
CA ALA A 532 -31.54 36.13 40.95
C ALA A 532 -32.16 35.94 42.35
N SER A 533 -31.52 35.16 43.24
CA SER A 533 -32.02 34.92 44.60
C SER A 533 -31.76 36.07 45.58
N GLN A 534 -30.95 37.07 45.20
CA GLN A 534 -30.65 38.24 46.02
C GLN A 534 -31.91 39.12 46.23
N PRO A 535 -32.31 39.38 47.48
CA PRO A 535 -33.39 40.32 47.78
C PRO A 535 -33.10 41.75 47.29
N GLN A 536 -34.16 42.50 46.99
CA GLN A 536 -34.09 43.90 46.53
C GLN A 536 -34.58 44.85 47.65
N VAL A 537 -34.03 46.07 47.68
CA VAL A 537 -34.44 47.15 48.59
C VAL A 537 -35.96 47.41 48.50
N LYS A 538 -36.61 47.61 49.64
CA LYS A 538 -38.05 47.90 49.72
C LYS A 538 -38.32 49.40 49.60
N THR A 539 -39.52 49.76 49.16
CA THR A 539 -39.96 51.17 49.14
C THR A 539 -39.90 51.76 50.55
N GLY A 540 -39.22 52.91 50.69
CA GLY A 540 -39.01 53.60 51.96
C GLY A 540 -37.59 53.49 52.51
N ASP A 541 -36.83 52.45 52.12
CA ASP A 541 -35.40 52.31 52.45
C ASP A 541 -34.53 52.97 51.36
N LEU A 542 -33.35 53.50 51.70
CA LEU A 542 -32.48 54.17 50.71
C LEU A 542 -31.67 53.18 49.85
N MET A 543 -31.08 52.17 50.50
CA MET A 543 -30.15 51.22 49.90
C MET A 543 -30.22 49.87 50.63
N MET A 544 -29.98 48.77 49.90
CA MET A 544 -29.77 47.44 50.45
C MET A 544 -28.51 46.80 49.86
N VAL A 545 -27.68 46.21 50.73
CA VAL A 545 -26.64 45.24 50.34
C VAL A 545 -27.21 43.84 50.54
N SER A 546 -27.04 42.98 49.54
CA SER A 546 -27.61 41.64 49.48
C SER A 546 -26.55 40.63 49.06
N ALA A 547 -26.74 39.38 49.47
CA ALA A 547 -25.95 38.25 49.01
C ALA A 547 -26.90 37.12 48.61
N GLY A 548 -26.48 36.30 47.67
CA GLY A 548 -27.25 35.17 47.16
C GLY A 548 -26.34 33.99 46.85
N ALA A 549 -26.88 32.78 46.94
CA ALA A 549 -26.19 31.55 46.56
C ALA A 549 -27.07 30.77 45.58
N GLY A 550 -26.43 30.03 44.68
CA GLY A 550 -27.09 29.26 43.64
C GLY A 550 -26.38 27.94 43.44
N THR A 551 -27.14 26.92 43.04
CA THR A 551 -26.60 25.61 42.68
C THR A 551 -27.35 25.12 41.45
N PHE A 552 -26.62 24.50 40.53
CA PHE A 552 -27.21 23.89 39.34
C PHE A 552 -26.34 22.71 38.88
N ASN A 553 -26.97 21.54 38.78
CA ASN A 553 -26.39 20.32 38.22
C ASN A 553 -24.97 19.97 38.73
N GLY A 554 -24.71 20.14 40.03
CA GLY A 554 -23.44 19.81 40.69
C GLY A 554 -22.47 20.98 40.86
N GLU A 555 -22.71 22.12 40.21
CA GLU A 555 -21.92 23.34 40.38
C GLU A 555 -22.63 24.32 41.33
N SER A 556 -21.85 25.21 41.94
CA SER A 556 -22.35 26.18 42.92
C SER A 556 -21.77 27.57 42.67
N ALA A 557 -22.51 28.60 43.07
CA ALA A 557 -22.08 29.97 42.96
C ALA A 557 -22.55 30.82 44.13
N VAL A 558 -21.79 31.87 44.38
CA VAL A 558 -22.13 32.92 45.36
C VAL A 558 -22.15 34.26 44.67
N SER A 559 -22.94 35.18 45.19
CA SER A 559 -23.11 36.51 44.63
C SER A 559 -23.29 37.55 45.72
N VAL A 560 -22.86 38.77 45.43
CA VAL A 560 -23.11 39.95 46.24
C VAL A 560 -23.65 41.06 45.34
N GLY A 561 -24.55 41.88 45.88
CA GLY A 561 -25.20 42.92 45.10
C GLY A 561 -25.74 44.04 45.95
N THR A 562 -25.93 45.19 45.33
CA THR A 562 -26.50 46.37 45.94
C THR A 562 -27.73 46.80 45.17
N SER A 563 -28.73 47.32 45.88
CA SER A 563 -29.90 47.95 45.27
C SER A 563 -30.23 49.27 45.96
N PHE A 564 -30.75 50.23 45.21
CA PHE A 564 -31.00 51.59 45.68
C PHE A 564 -32.29 52.15 45.07
N ASN A 565 -33.04 52.89 45.89
CA ASN A 565 -34.23 53.60 45.46
C ASN A 565 -33.83 54.99 44.90
N ALA A 566 -34.06 55.20 43.61
CA ALA A 566 -33.87 56.48 42.93
C ALA A 566 -35.20 57.25 42.87
N GLY A 567 -35.58 57.82 44.01
CA GLY A 567 -36.92 58.40 44.22
C GLY A 567 -37.93 57.35 44.74
N THR A 568 -39.22 57.64 44.65
CA THR A 568 -40.29 56.77 45.20
C THR A 568 -40.71 55.63 44.28
N HIS A 569 -40.46 55.76 42.97
CA HIS A 569 -40.99 54.87 41.94
C HIS A 569 -39.91 54.11 41.16
N THR A 570 -38.62 54.34 41.43
CA THR A 570 -37.52 53.73 40.66
C THR A 570 -36.56 52.98 41.56
N VAL A 571 -36.21 51.75 41.18
CA VAL A 571 -35.19 50.95 41.87
C VAL A 571 -34.11 50.54 40.89
N ILE A 572 -32.86 50.65 41.29
CA ILE A 572 -31.72 50.13 40.52
C ILE A 572 -31.01 49.06 41.35
N LYS A 573 -30.55 47.99 40.70
CA LYS A 573 -29.82 46.88 41.32
C LYS A 573 -28.58 46.54 40.50
N ALA A 574 -27.46 46.33 41.16
CA ALA A 574 -26.21 45.85 40.58
C ALA A 574 -25.69 44.66 41.39
N SER A 575 -25.09 43.68 40.73
CA SER A 575 -24.66 42.43 41.37
C SER A 575 -23.46 41.82 40.66
N VAL A 576 -22.63 41.12 41.41
CA VAL A 576 -21.52 40.30 40.90
C VAL A 576 -21.60 38.90 41.51
N SER A 577 -21.09 37.90 40.82
CA SER A 577 -21.02 36.51 41.27
C SER A 577 -19.66 35.88 40.99
N ALA A 578 -19.38 34.80 41.72
CA ALA A 578 -18.27 33.90 41.48
C ALA A 578 -18.76 32.46 41.68
N ASP A 579 -18.25 31.53 40.87
CA ASP A 579 -18.69 30.12 40.90
C ASP A 579 -17.54 29.12 41.05
N THR A 580 -17.90 27.84 41.15
CA THR A 580 -16.99 26.73 41.41
C THR A 580 -16.01 26.43 40.27
N GLN A 581 -16.22 26.98 39.06
CA GLN A 581 -15.26 26.90 37.95
C GLN A 581 -14.30 28.10 37.91
N SER A 582 -14.34 28.96 38.93
CA SER A 582 -13.53 30.18 39.06
C SER A 582 -13.91 31.29 38.07
N ASP A 583 -15.13 31.25 37.54
CA ASP A 583 -15.65 32.29 36.67
C ASP A 583 -16.36 33.38 37.47
N PHE A 584 -16.41 34.58 36.90
CA PHE A 584 -17.04 35.76 37.50
C PHE A 584 -18.15 36.29 36.61
N GLY A 585 -19.31 36.55 37.22
CA GLY A 585 -20.48 37.15 36.57
C GLY A 585 -20.77 38.54 37.12
N ALA A 586 -21.42 39.39 36.33
CA ALA A 586 -21.93 40.68 36.79
C ALA A 586 -23.23 41.04 36.06
N GLY A 587 -24.10 41.81 36.71
CA GLY A 587 -25.37 42.27 36.14
C GLY A 587 -25.87 43.54 36.80
N VAL A 588 -26.65 44.33 36.05
CA VAL A 588 -27.31 45.55 36.53
C VAL A 588 -28.72 45.62 35.94
N GLY A 589 -29.67 46.17 36.68
CA GLY A 589 -31.06 46.35 36.24
C GLY A 589 -31.73 47.55 36.89
N VAL A 590 -32.75 48.08 36.22
CA VAL A 590 -33.60 49.18 36.70
C VAL A 590 -35.06 48.77 36.58
N GLY A 591 -35.87 49.12 37.58
CA GLY A 591 -37.31 48.89 37.59
C GLY A 591 -38.06 50.16 38.00
N TYR A 592 -39.24 50.36 37.42
CA TYR A 592 -40.14 51.46 37.75
C TYR A 592 -41.50 50.91 38.18
N SER A 593 -42.06 51.40 39.28
CA SER A 593 -43.38 50.99 39.82
C SER A 593 -44.35 52.16 39.83
N PHE A 594 -45.59 51.95 39.39
CA PHE A 594 -46.64 52.99 39.30
C PHE A 594 -47.48 53.08 40.58
#